data_AF-F0ZI66-F1
#
_entry.id   AF-F0ZI66-F1
#
_cell.length_a   1.000
_cell.length_b   1.000
_cell.length_c   1.000
_cell.angle_alpha   90.00
_cell.angle_beta   90.00
_cell.angle_gamma   90.00
#
_symmetry.space_group_name_H-M   'P 1'
#
loop_
_entity.id
_entity.type
_entity.pdbx_description
1 polymer ?
#
loop_
_entity_poly.entity_id
_entity_poly.type
_entity_poly.pdbx_seq_one_letter_code
_entity_poly.pdbx_strand_id
1 'polypeptide(L)'
;MVFRKFETQPDQSKCNIFILDSETTGLTSNAEIIELLCACLNGEAFYRKPNPTISITPESTKINNLTSHDLTGHQYWEKVEEEFFNFN
;
A
#
# COMPACT_ATOMS: atom_id res chain seq x y z
N MET A 1 -16.61 -15.19 -32.66
CA MET A 1 -15.79 -14.48 -31.66
C MET A 1 -14.41 -15.12 -31.67
N VAL A 2 -13.41 -14.44 -32.22
CA VAL A 2 -12.03 -14.98 -32.31
C VAL A 2 -11.30 -14.57 -31.05
N PHE A 3 -10.98 -15.53 -30.18
CA PHE A 3 -10.01 -15.29 -29.11
C PHE A 3 -8.63 -15.20 -29.75
N ARG A 4 -8.08 -13.99 -29.87
CA ARG A 4 -6.66 -13.84 -30.16
C ARG A 4 -5.90 -14.37 -28.95
N LYS A 5 -5.12 -15.42 -29.18
CA LYS A 5 -4.08 -15.87 -28.24
C LYS A 5 -3.13 -14.70 -28.10
N PHE A 6 -3.07 -14.07 -26.92
CA PHE A 6 -2.03 -13.08 -26.63
C PHE A 6 -0.70 -13.83 -26.74
N GLU A 7 0.10 -13.47 -27.74
CA GLU A 7 1.42 -14.01 -27.94
C GLU A 7 2.35 -13.48 -26.85
N THR A 8 3.12 -14.40 -26.27
CA THR A 8 4.06 -14.26 -25.15
C THR A 8 3.43 -13.81 -23.83
N GLN A 9 3.47 -14.69 -22.81
CA GLN A 9 3.33 -14.23 -21.43
C GLN A 9 4.42 -13.17 -21.20
N PRO A 10 4.08 -12.00 -20.63
CA PRO A 10 5.10 -11.01 -20.30
C PRO A 10 6.17 -11.70 -19.45
N ASP A 11 7.43 -11.36 -19.70
CA ASP A 11 8.56 -11.84 -18.92
C ASP A 11 8.26 -11.65 -17.42
N GLN A 12 7.95 -12.75 -16.73
CA GLN A 12 7.57 -12.74 -15.32
C GLN A 12 8.73 -12.30 -14.41
N SER A 13 9.97 -12.23 -14.94
CA SER A 13 11.13 -11.76 -14.20
C SER A 13 11.15 -10.25 -13.99
N LYS A 14 10.28 -9.48 -14.67
CA LYS A 14 10.17 -8.03 -14.48
C LYS A 14 8.73 -7.62 -14.17
N CYS A 15 8.55 -6.94 -13.04
CA CYS A 15 7.28 -6.34 -12.71
C CYS A 15 6.97 -5.16 -13.65
N ASN A 16 5.91 -5.28 -14.45
CA ASN A 16 5.46 -4.20 -15.33
C ASN A 16 4.14 -3.57 -14.89
N ILE A 17 3.43 -4.20 -13.95
CA ILE A 17 2.12 -3.75 -13.46
C ILE A 17 2.11 -3.90 -11.95
N PHE A 18 1.93 -2.76 -11.28
CA PHE A 18 1.77 -2.67 -9.83
C PHE A 18 0.34 -2.27 -9.49
N ILE A 19 -0.23 -2.94 -8.50
CA ILE A 19 -1.49 -2.57 -7.85
C ILE A 19 -1.11 -1.90 -6.54
N LEU A 20 -1.56 -0.66 -6.37
CA LEU A 20 -1.37 0.11 -5.15
C LEU A 20 -2.72 0.25 -4.45
N ASP A 21 -2.72 -0.02 -3.16
CA ASP A 21 -3.84 0.19 -2.28
C ASP A 21 -3.34 0.79 -0.98
N SER A 22 -4.06 1.78 -0.45
CA SER A 22 -3.60 2.52 0.72
C SER A 22 -4.75 2.96 1.59
N GLU A 23 -4.53 2.85 2.90
CA GLU A 23 -5.41 3.41 3.90
C GLU A 23 -4.78 4.63 4.55
N THR A 24 -5.61 5.57 4.99
CA THR A 24 -5.16 6.85 5.53
C THR A 24 -5.82 7.18 6.86
N THR A 25 -5.31 8.18 7.58
CA THR A 25 -5.91 8.70 8.81
C THR A 25 -7.26 9.41 8.57
N GLY A 26 -7.55 9.80 7.33
CA GLY A 26 -8.75 10.53 6.90
C GLY A 26 -8.59 11.10 5.47
N LEU A 27 -9.45 12.03 5.07
CA LEU A 27 -9.45 12.62 3.69
C LEU A 27 -9.04 14.10 3.66
N THR A 28 -8.29 14.56 4.65
CA THR A 28 -7.82 15.94 4.76
C THR A 28 -6.49 16.13 4.03
N SER A 29 -6.07 17.38 3.81
CA SER A 29 -4.77 17.68 3.18
C SER A 29 -3.55 17.29 4.01
N ASN A 30 -3.75 17.00 5.29
CA ASN A 30 -2.73 16.50 6.21
C ASN A 30 -2.93 15.02 6.56
N ALA A 31 -3.79 14.30 5.83
CA ALA A 31 -3.97 12.88 6.05
C ALA A 31 -2.66 12.13 5.78
N GLU A 32 -2.41 11.11 6.60
CA GLU A 32 -1.20 10.29 6.54
C GLU A 32 -1.58 8.86 6.17
N ILE A 33 -0.70 8.16 5.46
CA ILE A 33 -0.88 6.75 5.12
C ILE A 33 -0.67 5.89 6.37
N ILE A 34 -1.60 4.98 6.65
CA ILE A 34 -1.60 4.06 7.81
C ILE A 34 -1.55 2.58 7.41
N GLU A 35 -1.78 2.29 6.14
CA GLU A 35 -1.54 0.99 5.52
C GLU A 35 -1.16 1.22 4.06
N LEU A 36 -0.15 0.51 3.57
CA LEU A 36 0.28 0.55 2.18
C LEU A 36 0.51 -0.87 1.67
N LEU A 37 -0.19 -1.23 0.60
CA LEU A 37 0.03 -2.44 -0.18
C LEU A 37 0.49 -2.03 -1.58
N CYS A 38 1.58 -2.64 -2.04
CA CYS A 38 1.98 -2.63 -3.43
C CYS A 38 2.17 -4.08 -3.87
N ALA A 39 1.37 -4.55 -4.80
CA ALA A 39 1.46 -5.91 -5.31
C ALA A 39 1.77 -5.88 -6.81
N CYS A 40 2.78 -6.64 -7.21
CA CYS A 40 3.05 -6.89 -8.60
C CYS A 40 2.26 -8.10 -9.11
N LEU A 41 1.85 -8.06 -10.38
CA LEU A 41 1.21 -9.22 -11.03
C LEU A 41 2.15 -10.44 -11.23
N ASN A 42 3.46 -10.30 -11.00
CA ASN A 42 4.39 -11.42 -10.96
C ASN A 42 4.36 -12.18 -9.61
N GLY A 43 3.62 -11.69 -8.61
CA GLY A 43 3.46 -12.29 -7.29
C GLY A 43 4.28 -11.63 -6.16
N GLU A 44 5.17 -10.70 -6.46
CA GLU A 44 5.90 -9.93 -5.44
C GLU A 44 4.97 -8.90 -4.78
N ALA A 45 5.11 -8.71 -3.46
CA ALA A 45 4.30 -7.74 -2.73
C ALA A 45 5.09 -7.04 -1.61
N PHE A 46 4.83 -5.75 -1.46
CA PHE A 46 5.25 -4.90 -0.36
C PHE A 46 4.03 -4.57 0.47
N TYR A 47 4.14 -4.75 1.78
CA TYR A 47 3.06 -4.42 2.72
C TYR A 47 3.64 -3.85 4.00
N ARG A 48 3.16 -2.66 4.40
CA ARG A 48 3.55 -1.98 5.63
C ARG A 48 2.36 -1.24 6.25
N LYS A 49 2.43 -1.07 7.57
CA LYS A 49 1.52 -0.24 8.35
C LYS A 49 2.29 0.86 9.04
N PRO A 50 2.41 2.06 8.45
CA PRO A 50 3.09 3.17 9.10
C PRO A 50 2.40 3.58 10.41
N ASN A 51 3.18 4.02 11.38
CA ASN A 51 2.68 4.70 12.57
C ASN A 51 2.40 6.17 12.24
N PRO A 52 1.16 6.66 12.36
CA PRO A 52 0.85 8.06 12.06
C PRO A 52 1.30 9.00 13.18
N THR A 53 1.62 10.24 12.83
CA THR A 53 1.90 11.33 13.78
C THR A 53 0.64 12.08 14.19
N ILE A 54 -0.46 11.91 13.45
CA ILE A 54 -1.78 12.45 13.76
C ILE A 54 -2.78 11.35 14.10
N SER A 55 -3.86 11.70 14.79
CA SER A 55 -4.91 10.74 15.13
C SER A 55 -5.69 10.28 13.89
N ILE A 56 -6.01 8.98 13.86
CA ILE A 56 -6.95 8.43 12.87
C ILE A 56 -8.35 8.95 13.21
N THR A 57 -9.04 9.50 12.22
CA THR A 57 -10.42 9.98 12.39
C THR A 57 -11.38 8.81 12.66
N PRO A 58 -12.44 8.99 13.47
CA PRO A 58 -13.42 7.93 13.72
C PRO A 58 -14.05 7.36 12.44
N GLU A 59 -14.26 8.21 11.44
CA GLU A 59 -14.75 7.81 10.12
C GLU A 59 -13.79 6.86 9.42
N SER A 60 -12.49 7.17 9.44
CA SER A 60 -11.47 6.30 8.83
C SER A 60 -11.29 5.00 9.61
N THR A 61 -11.33 5.03 10.94
CA THR A 61 -11.33 3.81 11.76
C THR A 61 -12.52 2.91 11.42
N LYS A 62 -13.70 3.48 11.15
CA LYS A 62 -14.89 2.70 10.78
C LYS A 62 -14.74 1.99 9.42
N ILE A 63 -14.04 2.61 8.47
CA ILE A 63 -13.83 2.04 7.13
C ILE A 63 -12.70 0.99 7.18
N ASN A 64 -11.60 1.32 7.86
CA ASN A 64 -10.33 0.60 7.75
C ASN A 64 -10.10 -0.39 8.90
N ASN A 65 -10.92 -0.30 9.95
CA ASN A 65 -10.81 -1.08 11.18
C ASN A 65 -9.41 -0.98 11.84
N LEU A 66 -8.83 0.22 11.80
CA LEU A 66 -7.54 0.56 12.40
C LEU A 66 -7.67 1.73 13.37
N THR A 67 -7.01 1.61 14.52
CA THR A 67 -6.85 2.66 15.51
C THR A 67 -5.38 3.07 15.64
N SER A 68 -5.10 4.27 16.17
CA SER A 68 -3.72 4.70 16.44
C SER A 68 -3.00 3.77 17.41
N HIS A 69 -3.73 3.06 18.28
CA HIS A 69 -3.13 2.08 19.18
C HIS A 69 -2.59 0.85 18.42
N ASP A 70 -3.33 0.37 17.42
CA ASP A 70 -2.92 -0.78 16.59
C ASP A 70 -1.62 -0.53 15.81
N LEU A 71 -1.28 0.74 15.60
CA LEU A 71 -0.12 1.18 14.84
C LEU A 71 1.05 1.61 15.73
N THR A 72 0.86 1.59 17.04
CA THR A 72 1.89 2.00 18.00
C THR A 72 3.11 1.08 17.91
N GLY A 73 4.28 1.65 17.68
CA GLY A 73 5.54 0.91 17.59
C GLY A 73 5.92 0.48 16.16
N HIS A 74 5.04 0.68 15.18
CA HIS A 74 5.45 0.58 13.77
C HIS A 74 6.36 1.75 13.37
N GLN A 75 7.03 1.60 12.23
CA GLN A 75 7.85 2.65 11.63
C GLN A 75 7.00 3.85 11.19
N TYR A 76 7.54 5.06 11.31
CA TYR A 76 6.94 6.25 10.71
C TYR A 76 7.08 6.23 9.17
N TRP A 77 6.27 7.06 8.50
CA TRP A 77 6.18 7.12 7.04
C TRP A 77 7.54 7.27 6.36
N GLU A 78 8.44 8.11 6.88
CA GLU A 78 9.74 8.37 6.24
C GLU A 78 10.58 7.11 6.06
N LYS A 79 10.45 6.15 7.00
CA LYS A 79 11.14 4.85 6.89
C LYS A 79 10.40 3.88 5.98
N VAL A 80 9.08 3.87 6.01
CA VAL A 80 8.29 3.03 5.10
C VAL A 80 8.47 3.47 3.65
N GLU A 81 8.53 4.78 3.38
CA GLU A 81 8.79 5.35 2.06
C GLU A 81 10.18 4.97 1.54
N GLU A 82 11.22 5.04 2.38
CA GLU A 82 12.56 4.57 2.06
C GLU A 82 12.56 3.09 1.66
N GLU A 83 11.88 2.23 2.42
CA GLU A 83 11.75 0.80 2.08
C GLU A 83 10.94 0.59 0.78
N PHE A 84 9.89 1.37 0.58
CA PHE A 84 9.02 1.28 -0.58
C PHE A 84 9.74 1.65 -1.88
N PHE A 85 10.54 2.71 -1.90
CA PHE A 85 11.32 3.08 -3.10
C PHE A 85 12.43 2.07 -3.43
N ASN A 86 12.83 1.25 -2.46
CA ASN A 86 13.81 0.17 -2.67
C ASN A 86 13.14 -1.17 -3.02
N PHE A 87 11.81 -1.23 -3.04
CA PHE A 87 11.06 -2.39 -3.50
C PHE A 87 11.08 -2.42 -5.03
N ASN A 88 11.84 -3.35 -5.61
CA ASN A 88 12.03 -3.56 -7.05
C ASN A 88 11.01 -4.55 -7.61
#